data_AF-A0A6V7XRP3-F1
#
_entry.id   AF-A0A6V7XRP3-F1
#
_cell.length_a   1.000
_cell.length_b   1.000
_cell.length_c   1.000
_cell.angle_alpha   90.00
_cell.angle_beta   90.00
_cell.angle_gamma   90.00
#
_symmetry.space_group_name_H-M   'P 1'
#
loop_
_entity.id
_entity.type
_entity.pdbx_description
1 polymer ?
#
loop_
_entity_poly.entity_id
_entity_poly.type
_entity_poly.pdbx_seq_one_letter_code
_entity_poly.pdbx_strand_id
1 'polypeptide(L)' 'MVTEGHMRMFASLLAACGFIYTVNYLIKLDNRSIETDPIPAASWKSYVEIMKKMGKEP' A
#
# COMPACT_ATOMS: atom_id res chain seq x y z
N MET A 1 -3.07 29.40 -16.99
CA MET A 1 -1.61 29.22 -16.94
C MET A 1 -1.27 28.33 -15.75
N VAL A 2 -0.62 27.19 -15.98
CA VAL A 2 -0.08 26.37 -14.88
C VAL A 2 1.13 27.12 -14.33
N THR A 3 1.04 27.60 -13.10
CA THR A 3 2.17 28.31 -12.47
C THR A 3 3.24 27.30 -12.03
N GLU A 4 4.49 27.75 -11.88
CA GLU A 4 5.60 26.89 -11.41
C GLU A 4 5.28 26.18 -10.08
N GLY A 5 4.49 26.82 -9.21
CA GLY A 5 4.02 26.21 -7.97
C GLY A 5 3.15 24.97 -8.19
N HIS A 6 2.27 24.98 -9.20
CA HIS A 6 1.45 23.82 -9.55
C HIS A 6 2.30 22.66 -10.08
N MET A 7 3.33 22.95 -10.88
CA MET A 7 4.24 21.91 -11.38
C MET A 7 5.06 21.27 -10.26
N ARG A 8 5.52 22.05 -9.27
CA ARG A 8 6.21 21.52 -8.08
C ARG A 8 5.29 20.66 -7.22
N MET A 9 4.05 21.10 -6.98
CA MET A 9 3.07 20.30 -6.23
C MET A 9 2.74 18.98 -6.95
N PHE A 10 2.59 19.03 -8.28
CA PHE A 10 2.34 17.83 -9.09
C PHE A 10 3.52 16.86 -9.06
N ALA A 11 4.76 17.35 -9.14
CA ALA A 11 5.96 16.52 -9.01
C ALA A 11 6.04 15.83 -7.63
N SER A 12 5.72 16.55 -6.54
CA SER A 12 5.66 15.97 -5.20
C SER A 12 4.57 14.90 -5.07
N LEU A 13 3.39 15.13 -5.67
CA LEU A 13 2.30 14.16 -5.69
C LEU A 13 2.70 12.89 -6.46
N LEU A 14 3.32 13.04 -7.63
CA LEU A 14 3.83 11.93 -8.43
C LEU A 14 4.90 11.12 -7.69
N ALA A 15 5.82 11.79 -6.99
CA ALA A 15 6.84 11.13 -6.18
C ALA A 15 6.20 10.32 -5.04
N ALA A 16 5.19 10.86 -4.36
CA ALA A 16 4.46 10.16 -3.31
C ALA A 16 3.69 8.94 -3.86
N CYS A 17 3.00 9.08 -4.99
CA CYS A 17 2.33 7.98 -5.66
C CYS A 17 3.31 6.87 -6.10
N GLY A 18 4.46 7.26 -6.66
CA GLY A 18 5.52 6.34 -7.05
C GLY A 18 6.08 5.57 -5.85
N PHE A 19 6.36 6.27 -4.74
CA PHE A 19 6.85 5.65 -3.51
C PHE A 19 5.84 4.61 -2.97
N ILE A 20 4.56 4.96 -2.87
CA ILE A 20 3.51 4.04 -2.41
C ILE A 20 3.40 2.83 -3.35
N TYR A 21 3.49 3.03 -4.66
CA TYR A 21 3.46 1.95 -5.63
C TYR A 21 4.66 1.01 -5.49
N THR A 22 5.87 1.55 -5.39
CA THR A 22 7.10 0.78 -5.21
C THR A 22 7.08 -0.01 -3.90
N VAL A 23 6.66 0.60 -2.79
CA VAL A 23 6.52 -0.11 -1.50
C VAL A 23 5.53 -1.26 -1.60
N ASN A 24 4.35 -1.03 -2.20
CA ASN A 24 3.37 -2.09 -2.43
C ASN A 24 3.92 -3.22 -3.32
N TYR A 25 4.71 -2.87 -4.33
CA TYR A 25 5.34 -3.85 -5.22
C TYR A 25 6.39 -4.68 -4.49
N LEU A 26 7.24 -4.05 -3.67
CA LEU A 26 8.24 -4.74 -2.85
C LEU A 26 7.58 -5.69 -1.84
N ILE A 27 6.52 -5.25 -1.15
CA ILE A 27 5.75 -6.12 -0.24
C ILE A 27 5.16 -7.32 -0.99
N LYS A 28 4.63 -7.10 -2.21
CA LYS A 28 4.09 -8.20 -3.04
C LYS A 28 5.18 -9.16 -3.54
N LEU A 29 6.37 -8.67 -3.84
CA LEU A 29 7.50 -9.51 -4.23
C LEU A 29 8.01 -10.34 -3.04
N ASP A 30 8.13 -9.71 -1.87
CA ASP A 30 8.54 -10.37 -0.63
C ASP A 30 7.54 -11.49 -0.26
N ASN A 31 6.23 -11.19 -0.32
CA ASN A 31 5.14 -12.14 -0.13
C ASN A 31 5.00 -13.21 -1.23
N ARG A 32 5.70 -13.11 -2.37
CA ARG A 32 5.73 -14.17 -3.39
C ARG A 32 6.79 -15.23 -3.10
N SER A 33 7.81 -14.90 -2.30
CA SER A 33 8.88 -15.83 -1.92
C SER A 33 8.50 -16.73 -0.74
N ILE A 34 7.57 -16.23 0.08
CA ILE A 34 6.96 -16.93 1.19
C ILE A 34 5.60 -17.41 0.67
N GLU A 35 5.26 -18.70 0.78
CA GLU A 35 3.91 -19.23 0.48
C GLU A 35 2.86 -18.70 1.47
N THR A 36 2.81 -17.39 1.67
CA THR A 36 1.85 -16.69 2.52
C THR A 36 0.84 -16.02 1.63
N ASP A 37 -0.43 -16.38 1.84
CA ASP A 37 -1.59 -15.75 1.24
C ASP A 37 -1.39 -14.23 1.09
N PRO A 38 -1.77 -13.63 -0.05
CA PRO A 38 -1.54 -12.22 -0.30
C PRO A 38 -2.05 -11.40 0.88
N ILE A 39 -1.16 -10.68 1.57
CA ILE A 39 -1.54 -9.79 2.66
C ILE A 39 -2.60 -8.85 2.08
N PRO A 40 -3.88 -8.98 2.49
CA PRO A 40 -4.94 -8.22 1.86
C PRO A 40 -4.66 -6.75 2.13
N ALA A 41 -4.84 -5.90 1.12
CA ALA A 41 -4.57 -4.47 1.18
C ALA A 41 -4.92 -3.90 2.56
N ALA A 42 -4.00 -3.13 3.17
CA ALA A 42 -4.14 -2.52 4.49
C ALA A 42 -5.43 -1.69 4.56
N SER A 43 -6.51 -2.37 4.86
CA SER A 43 -7.88 -1.91 4.87
C SER A 43 -8.50 -2.51 6.10
N TRP A 44 -9.46 -1.81 6.69
CA TRP A 44 -10.19 -2.29 7.87
C TRP A 44 -10.73 -3.72 7.67
N LYS A 45 -11.16 -4.04 6.43
CA LYS A 45 -11.61 -5.38 6.06
C LYS A 45 -10.52 -6.45 6.19
N SER A 46 -9.30 -6.14 5.73
CA SER A 46 -8.13 -7.02 5.87
C SER A 46 -7.78 -7.27 7.34
N TYR A 47 -7.79 -6.22 8.17
CA TYR A 47 -7.56 -6.32 9.61
C TYR A 47 -8.59 -7.24 10.29
N VAL A 48 -9.88 -7.06 10.00
CA VAL A 48 -10.96 -7.90 10.56
C VAL A 48 -10.82 -9.36 10.10
N GLU A 49 -10.46 -9.62 8.84
CA GLU A 49 -10.23 -10.98 8.34
C GLU A 49 -9.03 -11.66 9.02
N ILE A 50 -7.95 -10.91 9.26
CA ILE A 50 -6.76 -11.39 9.98
C ILE A 50 -7.05 -11.67 11.45
N MET A 51 -7.79 -10.77 12.13
CA MET A 51 -8.21 -10.95 13.52
C MET A 51 -9.06 -12.21 13.70
N LYS A 52 -10.02 -12.44 12.78
CA LYS A 52 -10.83 -13.67 12.75
C LYS A 52 -9.99 -14.93 12.56
N LYS A 53 -9.01 -14.92 11.64
CA LYS A 53 -8.09 -16.06 11.44
C LYS A 53 -7.26 -16.36 12.70
N MET A 54 -6.92 -15.35 13.49
CA MET A 54 -6.18 -15.50 14.75
C MET A 54 -7.06 -15.84 15.96
N GLY A 55 -8.37 -16.00 15.79
CA GLY A 55 -9.31 -16.28 16.88
C GLY A 55 -9.42 -15.13 17.89
N LYS A 56 -9.07 -13.90 17.48
CA LYS A 56 -9.17 -12.70 18.31
C LYS A 56 -10.37 -11.89 17.85
N GLU A 57 -11.16 -11.37 18.79
CA GLU A 57 -12.22 -10.42 18.43
C GLU A 57 -11.58 -9.08 18.03
N PRO A 58 -12.06 -8.44 16.94
CA PRO A 58 -11.45 -7.27 16.32
C PRO A 58 -11.39 -6.04 17.23
#